data_AF-A0A7C1W1F2-F1
#
_entry.id   AF-A0A7C1W1F2-F1
#
_cell.length_a   1.000
_cell.length_b   1.000
_cell.length_c   1.000
_cell.angle_alpha   90.00
_cell.angle_beta   90.00
_cell.angle_gamma   90.00
#
_symmetry.space_group_name_H-M   'P 1'
#
loop_
_entity.id
_entity.type
_entity.pdbx_description
1 polymer ?
#
loop_
_entity_poly.entity_id
_entity_poly.type
_entity_poly.pdbx_seq_one_letter_code
_entity_poly.pdbx_strand_id
1 'polypeptide(L)'
;MILIPRFDDFKAAYCGGRTQVVTASIICDLETPVSAMLKLAQGEHGQPYSFILESVEGGAIRGRYSFIGLRPDLIWRCFGDKAEINRNAVADRDAFRPCPVAEKSGARASLRALIGESRIELPDGLPPMAAGLVGYMAYDVVRLAENLPTPNP
;
A
#
# COMPACT_ATOMS: atom_id res chain seq x y z
N MET A 1 -10.53 -11.76 20.06
CA MET A 1 -9.52 -10.97 19.32
C MET A 1 -9.26 -9.70 20.12
N ILE A 2 -8.03 -9.47 20.57
CA ILE A 2 -7.66 -8.25 21.31
C ILE A 2 -7.10 -7.25 20.29
N LEU A 3 -7.65 -6.03 20.30
CA LEU A 3 -7.15 -4.92 19.49
C LEU A 3 -6.08 -4.15 20.26
N ILE A 4 -5.00 -3.80 19.57
CA ILE A 4 -3.91 -2.99 20.11
C ILE A 4 -3.65 -1.83 19.14
N PRO A 5 -3.59 -0.57 19.60
CA PRO A 5 -3.88 -0.12 20.97
C PRO A 5 -5.37 -0.27 21.36
N ARG A 6 -5.67 -0.15 22.67
CA ARG A 6 -7.06 -0.09 23.15
C ARG A 6 -7.73 1.19 22.67
N PHE A 7 -9.06 1.20 22.63
CA PHE A 7 -9.83 2.31 22.09
C PHE A 7 -9.49 3.67 22.72
N ASP A 8 -9.38 3.75 24.05
CA ASP A 8 -9.11 5.02 24.73
C ASP A 8 -7.71 5.56 24.39
N ASP A 9 -6.70 4.69 24.34
CA ASP A 9 -5.33 5.03 23.96
C ASP A 9 -5.27 5.50 22.50
N PHE A 10 -5.92 4.75 21.60
CA PHE A 10 -6.04 5.09 20.19
C PHE A 10 -6.69 6.47 20.02
N LYS A 11 -7.83 6.70 20.69
CA LYS A 11 -8.61 7.93 20.62
C LYS A 11 -7.79 9.12 21.10
N ALA A 12 -7.09 8.99 22.24
CA ALA A 12 -6.27 10.07 22.77
C ALA A 12 -5.16 10.48 21.77
N ALA A 13 -4.48 9.51 21.18
CA ALA A 13 -3.44 9.78 20.19
C ALA A 13 -3.99 10.28 18.85
N TYR A 14 -5.17 9.81 18.41
CA TYR A 14 -5.85 10.27 17.21
C TYR A 14 -6.29 11.74 17.34
N CYS A 15 -6.91 12.11 18.47
CA CYS A 15 -7.26 13.51 18.77
C CYS A 15 -6.03 14.42 18.86
N GLY A 16 -4.85 13.87 19.17
CA GLY A 16 -3.57 14.56 19.12
C GLY A 16 -2.94 14.66 17.72
N GLY A 17 -3.63 14.20 16.67
CA GLY A 17 -3.14 14.27 15.28
C GLY A 17 -2.02 13.26 14.96
N ARG A 18 -1.82 12.23 15.77
CA ARG A 18 -0.80 11.21 15.53
C ARG A 18 -1.35 10.08 14.66
N THR A 19 -0.65 9.80 13.57
CA THR A 19 -0.90 8.62 12.72
C THR A 19 -0.54 7.35 13.48
N GLN A 20 -1.38 6.33 13.38
CA GLN A 20 -1.26 5.09 14.16
C GLN A 20 -1.77 3.89 13.36
N VAL A 21 -1.31 2.70 13.72
CA VAL A 21 -1.87 1.43 13.24
C VAL A 21 -2.67 0.74 14.36
N VAL A 22 -3.73 0.04 13.98
CA VAL A 22 -4.47 -0.87 14.85
C VAL A 22 -4.17 -2.29 14.42
N THR A 23 -3.79 -3.13 15.36
CA THR A 23 -3.40 -4.50 15.10
C THR A 23 -4.17 -5.49 15.95
N ALA A 24 -4.24 -6.72 15.45
CA ALA A 24 -4.78 -7.86 16.16
C ALA A 24 -4.04 -9.11 15.72
N SER A 25 -3.81 -10.02 16.65
CA SER A 25 -3.25 -11.34 16.35
C SER A 25 -4.30 -12.41 16.56
N ILE A 26 -4.37 -13.33 15.60
CA ILE A 26 -5.29 -14.47 15.59
C ILE A 26 -4.50 -15.73 15.28
N ILE A 27 -4.91 -16.86 15.87
CA ILE A 27 -4.36 -18.17 15.55
C ILE A 27 -4.99 -18.63 14.24
N CYS A 28 -4.15 -18.90 13.24
CA CYS A 28 -4.55 -19.30 11.88
C CYS A 28 -3.72 -20.49 11.41
N ASP A 29 -3.57 -21.52 12.24
CA ASP A 29 -2.79 -22.73 11.99
C ASP A 29 -3.31 -23.57 10.80
N LEU A 30 -4.60 -23.46 10.50
CA LEU A 30 -5.23 -24.10 9.33
C LEU A 30 -5.18 -23.26 8.05
N GLU A 31 -4.65 -22.04 8.11
CA GLU A 31 -4.58 -21.17 6.95
C GLU A 31 -3.21 -21.23 6.28
N THR A 32 -3.23 -21.26 4.95
CA THR A 32 -2.10 -20.86 4.12
C THR A 32 -2.30 -19.41 3.69
N PRO A 33 -1.24 -18.68 3.31
CA PRO A 33 -1.37 -17.34 2.74
C PRO A 33 -2.37 -17.27 1.57
N VAL A 34 -2.42 -18.29 0.73
CA VAL A 34 -3.39 -18.39 -0.38
C VAL A 34 -4.82 -18.58 0.13
N SER A 35 -5.06 -19.50 1.08
CA SER A 35 -6.41 -19.70 1.64
C SER A 35 -6.90 -18.47 2.38
N ALA A 36 -6.01 -17.77 3.10
CA ALA A 36 -6.29 -16.50 3.75
C ALA A 36 -6.67 -15.42 2.72
N MET A 37 -5.91 -15.28 1.63
CA MET A 37 -6.23 -14.34 0.54
C MET A 37 -7.61 -14.63 -0.06
N LEU A 38 -7.91 -15.89 -0.37
CA LEU A 38 -9.21 -16.29 -0.92
C LEU A 38 -10.38 -16.03 0.04
N LYS A 39 -10.16 -16.09 1.36
CA LYS A 39 -11.16 -15.78 2.38
C LYS A 39 -11.33 -14.28 2.62
N LEU A 40 -10.23 -13.53 2.61
CA LEU A 40 -10.24 -12.10 2.91
C LEU A 40 -10.64 -11.23 1.70
N ALA A 41 -10.31 -11.67 0.49
CA ALA A 41 -10.60 -10.94 -0.75
C ALA A 41 -11.95 -11.34 -1.39
N GLN A 42 -12.88 -11.93 -0.63
CA GLN A 42 -14.17 -12.38 -1.16
C GLN A 42 -15.03 -11.20 -1.66
N GLY A 43 -15.53 -11.35 -2.89
CA GLY A 43 -16.42 -10.46 -3.62
C GLY A 43 -16.72 -11.09 -4.99
N GLU A 44 -17.84 -10.77 -5.64
CA GLU A 44 -18.31 -11.43 -6.88
C GLU A 44 -17.28 -11.39 -8.04
N HIS A 45 -16.30 -10.49 -7.98
CA HIS A 45 -15.20 -10.36 -8.95
C HIS A 45 -13.80 -10.24 -8.28
N GLY A 46 -13.67 -10.69 -7.03
CA GLY A 46 -12.52 -10.40 -6.17
C GLY A 46 -12.50 -8.95 -5.67
N GLN A 47 -11.60 -8.64 -4.73
CA GLN A 47 -11.37 -7.28 -4.24
C GLN A 47 -10.26 -6.63 -5.07
N PRO A 48 -10.53 -5.57 -5.84
CA PRO A 48 -9.50 -4.92 -6.65
C PRO A 48 -8.42 -4.26 -5.79
N TYR A 49 -7.22 -4.16 -6.35
CA TYR A 49 -6.02 -3.71 -5.62
C TYR A 49 -5.67 -4.58 -4.41
N SER A 50 -6.21 -5.80 -4.33
CA SER A 50 -5.72 -6.81 -3.40
C SER A 50 -4.42 -7.43 -3.92
N PHE A 51 -3.54 -7.81 -3.02
CA PHE A 51 -2.29 -8.47 -3.36
C PHE A 51 -1.90 -9.49 -2.31
N ILE A 52 -1.05 -10.43 -2.73
CA ILE A 52 -0.28 -11.31 -1.86
C ILE A 52 1.20 -11.20 -2.24
N LEU A 53 2.07 -10.98 -1.26
CA LEU A 53 3.52 -11.01 -1.42
C LEU A 53 4.09 -12.15 -0.59
N GLU A 54 4.76 -13.07 -1.26
CA GLU A 54 5.44 -14.21 -0.64
C GLU A 54 6.90 -14.19 -1.06
N SER A 55 7.79 -14.42 -0.11
CA SER A 55 9.22 -14.58 -0.41
C SER A 55 9.58 -16.06 -0.40
N VAL A 56 10.15 -16.54 -1.51
CA VAL A 56 10.71 -17.88 -1.62
C VAL A 56 12.16 -17.74 -2.01
N GLU A 57 13.06 -18.12 -1.11
CA GLU A 57 14.50 -18.13 -1.35
C GLU A 57 14.92 -19.52 -1.86
N GLY A 58 15.61 -19.55 -3.01
CA GLY A 58 16.16 -20.79 -3.58
C GLY A 58 15.14 -21.88 -3.92
N GLY A 59 13.85 -21.56 -3.99
CA GLY A 59 12.78 -22.52 -4.28
C GLY A 59 12.39 -23.46 -3.12
N ALA A 60 13.03 -23.33 -1.96
CA ALA A 60 12.84 -24.25 -0.83
C ALA A 60 12.54 -23.55 0.50
N ILE A 61 13.06 -22.34 0.73
CA ILE A 61 12.87 -21.63 2.00
C ILE A 61 11.81 -20.55 1.80
N ARG A 62 10.62 -20.78 2.36
CA ARG A 62 9.59 -19.74 2.45
C ARG A 62 10.00 -18.76 3.54
N GLY A 63 9.97 -17.47 3.23
CA GLY A 63 10.19 -16.41 4.22
C GLY A 63 9.19 -16.55 5.39
N ARG A 64 9.59 -16.04 6.56
CA ARG A 64 8.77 -16.13 7.80
C ARG A 64 7.39 -15.48 7.68
N TYR A 65 7.25 -14.50 6.79
CA TYR A 65 6.03 -13.71 6.60
C TYR A 65 5.56 -13.75 5.15
N SER A 66 4.24 -13.85 4.98
CA SER A 66 3.54 -13.49 3.75
C SER A 66 2.66 -12.28 4.04
N PHE A 67 2.55 -11.36 3.08
CA PHE A 67 1.81 -10.12 3.25
C PHE A 67 0.59 -10.12 2.34
N ILE A 68 -0.57 -9.78 2.91
CA ILE A 68 -1.82 -9.61 2.18
C ILE A 68 -2.26 -8.16 2.38
N GLY A 69 -2.47 -7.46 1.27
CA GLY A 69 -3.05 -6.12 1.28
C GLY A 69 -4.41 -6.11 0.59
N LEU A 70 -5.34 -5.33 1.12
CA LEU A 70 -6.73 -5.26 0.68
C LEU A 70 -7.19 -3.82 0.80
N ARG A 71 -8.13 -3.41 -0.07
CA ARG A 71 -8.90 -2.15 0.07
C ARG A 71 -8.02 -0.95 0.45
N PRO A 72 -7.06 -0.54 -0.40
CA PRO A 72 -6.24 0.62 -0.13
C PRO A 72 -7.12 1.85 0.10
N ASP A 73 -6.74 2.69 1.05
CA ASP A 73 -7.37 3.99 1.32
C ASP A 73 -6.90 5.08 0.37
N LEU A 74 -5.72 4.89 -0.21
CA LEU A 74 -5.08 5.81 -1.12
C LEU A 74 -4.47 5.07 -2.33
N ILE A 75 -4.70 5.61 -3.52
CA ILE A 75 -4.07 5.14 -4.75
C ILE A 75 -3.38 6.31 -5.44
N TRP A 76 -2.10 6.14 -5.76
CA TRP A 76 -1.33 7.07 -6.59
C TRP A 76 -0.96 6.37 -7.90
N ARG A 77 -1.08 7.10 -9.01
CA ARG A 77 -0.67 6.61 -10.35
C ARG A 77 -0.08 7.75 -11.17
N CYS A 78 0.77 7.41 -12.13
CA CYS A 78 1.30 8.39 -13.08
C CYS A 78 1.30 7.86 -14.52
N PHE A 79 1.17 8.78 -15.47
CA PHE A 79 1.31 8.54 -16.90
C PHE A 79 2.25 9.61 -17.45
N GLY A 80 3.44 9.19 -17.89
CA GLY A 80 4.55 10.12 -18.11
C GLY A 80 4.87 10.89 -16.81
N ASP A 81 5.10 12.20 -16.92
CA ASP A 81 5.43 13.05 -15.76
C ASP A 81 4.19 13.64 -15.04
N LYS A 82 2.98 13.21 -15.44
CA LYS A 82 1.73 13.62 -14.78
C LYS A 82 1.29 12.53 -13.80
N ALA A 83 0.89 12.94 -12.59
CA ALA A 83 0.37 12.01 -11.59
C ALA A 83 -0.99 12.43 -11.08
N GLU A 84 -1.77 11.42 -10.69
CA GLU A 84 -3.09 11.54 -10.08
C GLU A 84 -3.10 10.78 -8.76
N ILE A 85 -3.95 11.24 -7.85
CA ILE A 85 -4.16 10.63 -6.54
C ILE A 85 -5.65 10.45 -6.26
N ASN A 86 -6.02 9.28 -5.77
CA ASN A 86 -7.34 8.99 -5.23
C ASN A 86 -7.18 8.75 -3.72
N ARG A 87 -7.72 9.66 -2.89
CA ARG A 87 -7.71 9.56 -1.42
C ARG A 87 -9.03 9.03 -0.85
N ASN A 88 -9.96 8.66 -1.71
CA ASN A 88 -11.27 8.14 -1.38
C ASN A 88 -11.47 6.74 -1.97
N ALA A 89 -10.37 6.00 -2.18
CA ALA A 89 -10.36 4.75 -2.94
C ALA A 89 -11.25 3.65 -2.33
N VAL A 90 -11.55 3.75 -1.03
CA VAL A 90 -12.49 2.86 -0.34
C VAL A 90 -13.94 3.07 -0.80
N ALA A 91 -14.36 4.31 -1.00
CA ALA A 91 -15.74 4.65 -1.31
C ALA A 91 -15.97 4.79 -2.83
N ASP A 92 -15.00 5.36 -3.54
CA ASP A 92 -15.03 5.53 -4.98
C ASP A 92 -13.63 5.28 -5.56
N ARG A 93 -13.52 4.20 -6.32
CA ARG A 93 -12.24 3.74 -6.87
C ARG A 93 -11.77 4.57 -8.05
N ASP A 94 -12.66 5.31 -8.71
CA ASP A 94 -12.37 6.09 -9.89
C ASP A 94 -12.25 7.60 -9.60
N ALA A 95 -12.37 8.00 -8.32
CA ALA A 95 -12.24 9.38 -7.83
C ALA A 95 -10.80 9.95 -7.87
N PHE A 96 -10.04 9.67 -8.93
CA PHE A 96 -8.73 10.24 -9.17
C PHE A 96 -8.81 11.74 -9.44
N ARG A 97 -7.86 12.49 -8.85
CA ARG A 97 -7.67 13.92 -9.11
C ARG A 97 -6.21 14.19 -9.45
N PRO A 98 -5.91 15.22 -10.26
CA PRO A 98 -4.54 15.66 -10.49
C PRO A 98 -3.79 15.84 -9.15
N CYS A 99 -2.57 15.33 -9.06
CA CYS A 99 -1.76 15.50 -7.86
C CYS A 99 -1.14 16.90 -7.84
N PRO A 100 -1.43 17.76 -6.83
CA PRO A 100 -0.94 19.14 -6.82
C PRO A 100 0.59 19.27 -6.81
N VAL A 101 1.28 18.28 -6.24
CA VAL A 101 2.76 18.24 -6.25
C VAL A 101 3.28 17.90 -7.65
N ALA A 102 2.59 17.01 -8.38
CA ALA A 102 2.99 16.65 -9.73
C ALA A 102 2.81 17.81 -10.71
N GLU A 103 1.75 18.60 -10.58
CA GLU A 103 1.52 19.78 -11.42
C GLU A 103 2.65 20.82 -11.31
N LYS A 104 3.31 20.88 -10.15
CA LYS A 104 4.39 21.85 -9.87
C LYS A 104 5.79 21.28 -10.08
N SER A 105 5.97 19.98 -9.84
CA SER A 105 7.30 19.39 -9.63
C SER A 105 7.45 17.99 -10.21
N GLY A 106 6.48 17.53 -11.01
CA GLY A 106 6.52 16.24 -11.70
C GLY A 106 6.15 15.03 -10.84
N ALA A 107 5.95 13.90 -11.51
CA ALA A 107 5.47 12.66 -10.90
C ALA A 107 6.43 12.17 -9.80
N ARG A 108 7.75 12.26 -10.04
CA ARG A 108 8.78 11.77 -9.12
C ARG A 108 8.79 12.54 -7.79
N ALA A 109 8.59 13.85 -7.84
CA ALA A 109 8.46 14.68 -6.63
C ALA A 109 7.15 14.36 -5.89
N SER A 110 6.06 14.13 -6.62
CA SER A 110 4.77 13.76 -6.02
C SER A 110 4.82 12.42 -5.27
N LEU A 111 5.47 11.40 -5.84
CA LEU A 111 5.65 10.12 -5.16
C LEU A 111 6.52 10.26 -3.91
N ARG A 112 7.59 11.06 -3.97
CA ARG A 112 8.44 11.34 -2.81
C ARG A 112 7.66 12.05 -1.69
N ALA A 113 6.83 13.04 -2.04
CA ALA A 113 5.98 13.73 -1.09
C ALA A 113 4.97 12.78 -0.44
N LEU A 114 4.33 11.91 -1.24
CA LEU A 114 3.42 10.90 -0.74
C LEU A 114 4.10 9.90 0.20
N ILE A 115 5.29 9.39 -0.14
CA ILE A 115 6.08 8.53 0.74
C ILE A 115 6.37 9.22 2.08
N GLY A 116 6.66 10.53 2.06
CA GLY A 116 6.88 11.32 3.27
C GLY A 116 5.62 11.47 4.12
N GLU A 117 4.48 11.71 3.49
CA GLU A 117 3.17 11.83 4.13
C GLU A 117 2.70 10.49 4.73
N SER A 118 2.96 9.38 4.05
CA SER A 118 2.56 8.03 4.48
C SER A 118 3.48 7.41 5.53
N ARG A 119 4.43 8.15 6.10
CA ARG A 119 5.31 7.63 7.17
C ARG A 119 4.51 7.42 8.45
N ILE A 120 4.63 6.23 9.01
CA ILE A 120 3.99 5.84 10.26
C ILE A 120 5.05 5.24 11.18
N GLU A 121 5.09 5.68 12.43
CA GLU A 121 5.85 5.00 13.48
C GLU A 121 5.10 3.71 13.85
N LEU A 122 5.68 2.56 13.49
CA LEU A 122 5.10 1.26 13.78
C LEU A 122 5.49 0.82 15.20
N PRO A 123 4.54 0.28 15.99
CA PRO A 123 4.85 -0.38 17.26
C PRO A 123 5.88 -1.49 17.11
N ASP A 124 6.68 -1.68 18.16
CA ASP A 124 7.68 -2.75 18.24
C ASP A 124 7.04 -4.15 18.06
N GLY A 125 7.78 -5.04 17.40
CA GLY A 125 7.37 -6.44 17.21
C GLY A 125 6.39 -6.66 16.05
N LEU A 126 5.95 -5.62 15.33
CA LEU A 126 5.16 -5.79 14.11
C LEU A 126 5.99 -6.33 12.93
N PRO A 127 5.36 -7.08 12.00
CA PRO A 127 6.02 -7.49 10.77
C PRO A 127 6.50 -6.29 9.93
N PRO A 128 7.58 -6.44 9.15
CA PRO A 128 8.28 -5.33 8.48
C PRO A 128 7.50 -4.61 7.36
N MET A 129 6.30 -5.07 6.99
CA MET A 129 5.40 -4.40 6.01
C MET A 129 3.96 -4.30 6.53
N ALA A 130 3.78 -3.86 7.79
CA ALA A 130 2.45 -3.71 8.39
C ALA A 130 1.61 -2.56 7.80
N ALA A 131 2.25 -1.57 7.18
CA ALA A 131 1.61 -0.48 6.44
C ALA A 131 2.58 0.07 5.39
N GLY A 132 2.09 0.52 4.24
CA GLY A 132 2.93 1.14 3.23
C GLY A 132 2.26 1.29 1.86
N LEU A 133 2.99 1.91 0.94
CA LEU A 133 2.60 2.02 -0.47
C LEU A 133 3.11 0.80 -1.21
N VAL A 134 2.20 0.00 -1.77
CA VAL A 134 2.53 -1.23 -2.50
C VAL A 134 1.96 -1.13 -3.91
N GLY A 135 2.78 -1.46 -4.91
CA GLY A 135 2.40 -1.36 -6.31
C GLY A 135 3.57 -1.74 -7.21
N TYR A 136 3.55 -1.22 -8.44
CA TYR A 136 4.57 -1.49 -9.44
C TYR A 136 5.04 -0.19 -10.10
N MET A 137 6.24 -0.24 -10.67
CA MET A 137 6.76 0.78 -11.59
C MET A 137 6.99 0.09 -12.93
N ALA A 138 6.35 0.59 -13.98
CA ALA A 138 6.60 0.09 -15.33
C ALA A 138 8.02 0.48 -15.79
N TYR A 139 8.54 -0.24 -16.78
CA TYR A 139 9.87 0.03 -17.35
C TYR A 139 10.06 1.50 -17.74
N ASP A 140 9.04 2.11 -18.36
CA ASP A 140 9.07 3.50 -18.83
C ASP A 140 9.23 4.55 -17.71
N VAL A 141 9.10 4.18 -16.43
CA VAL A 141 9.43 5.08 -15.30
C VAL A 141 10.89 5.54 -15.37
N VAL A 142 11.79 4.79 -16.00
CA VAL A 142 13.18 5.22 -16.26
C VAL A 142 13.26 6.54 -17.02
N ARG A 143 12.25 6.86 -17.85
CA ARG A 143 12.19 8.12 -18.62
C ARG A 143 11.95 9.35 -17.74
N LEU A 144 11.56 9.16 -16.47
CA LEU A 144 11.50 10.23 -15.46
C LEU A 144 12.86 10.50 -14.81
N ALA A 145 13.86 9.66 -15.08
CA ALA A 145 15.22 9.84 -14.60
C ALA A 145 16.19 10.15 -15.76
N GLU A 146 15.98 9.54 -16.92
CA GLU A 146 16.88 9.60 -18.07
C GLU A 146 16.16 10.09 -19.33
N ASN A 147 16.87 10.84 -20.18
CA ASN A 147 16.35 11.23 -21.49
C ASN A 147 16.61 10.09 -22.50
N LEU A 148 15.57 9.34 -22.84
CA LEU A 148 15.64 8.23 -23.78
C LEU A 148 14.97 8.60 -25.11
N PRO A 149 15.44 8.06 -26.26
CA PRO A 149 14.77 8.22 -27.55
C PRO A 149 13.31 7.77 -27.51
N THR A 150 12.49 8.31 -28.40
CA THR A 150 11.10 7.86 -28.56
C THR A 150 11.06 6.36 -28.84
N PRO A 151 10.13 5.59 -28.22
CA PRO A 151 9.95 4.18 -28.53
C PRO A 151 9.80 3.98 -30.05
N ASN A 152 10.40 2.91 -30.60
CA ASN A 152 10.06 2.50 -31.96
C ASN A 152 8.56 2.14 -32.02
N PRO A 153 7.84 2.58 -33.07
CA PRO A 153 6.41 2.32 -33.22
C PRO A 153 6.06 0.84 -33.32
#